data_AF-A0A1R0H2M5-F1
#
_entry.id   AF-A0A1R0H2M5-F1
#
_cell.length_a   1.000
_cell.length_b   1.000
_cell.length_c   1.000
_cell.angle_alpha   90.00
_cell.angle_beta   90.00
_cell.angle_gamma   90.00
#
_symmetry.space_group_name_H-M   'P 1'
#
loop_
_entity.id
_entity.type
_entity.pdbx_description
1 polymer ?
#
loop_
_entity_poly.entity_id
_entity_poly.type
_entity_poly.pdbx_seq_one_letter_code
_entity_poly.pdbx_strand_id
1 'polypeptide(L)'
;MAEKWRRQVIRDISRNVTKVHDGSLPENQIRDINDEINKLLREKGHWETRIKELGGTDYFKTGPKMLDEEGKEIPGNRGYKDLPGVRELLIREKPVKKKKTRFDLYKNIDSDYYGYRDEDPEGELLKYEDMISQKQIEQLQNSNDLTLSDSEPSGYSSSESESELD
;
A
#
# COMPACT_ATOMS: atom_id res chain seq x y z
N MET A 1 -28.27 -15.44 -13.61
CA MET A 1 -27.25 -16.44 -14.01
C MET A 1 -26.28 -16.76 -12.88
N ALA A 2 -25.64 -15.77 -12.25
CA ALA A 2 -24.72 -16.00 -11.13
C ALA A 2 -25.35 -16.76 -9.94
N GLU A 3 -26.63 -16.51 -9.64
CA GLU A 3 -27.34 -17.26 -8.60
C GLU A 3 -27.51 -18.76 -8.90
N LYS A 4 -27.69 -19.12 -10.18
CA LYS A 4 -27.79 -20.52 -10.60
C LYS A 4 -26.47 -21.25 -10.36
N TRP A 5 -25.35 -20.59 -10.67
CA TRP A 5 -24.01 -21.10 -10.39
C TRP A 5 -23.74 -21.25 -8.91
N ARG A 6 -24.10 -20.25 -8.09
CA ARG A 6 -24.03 -20.36 -6.62
C ARG A 6 -24.78 -21.60 -6.11
N ARG A 7 -26.02 -21.83 -6.57
CA ARG A 7 -26.81 -23.01 -6.16
C ARG A 7 -26.19 -24.32 -6.61
N GLN A 8 -25.57 -24.34 -7.80
CA GLN A 8 -24.87 -25.52 -8.30
C GLN A 8 -23.67 -25.85 -7.41
N VAL A 9 -22.81 -24.86 -7.13
CA VAL A 9 -21.65 -25.02 -6.25
C VAL A 9 -22.06 -25.52 -4.86
N ILE A 10 -23.14 -24.98 -4.28
CA ILE A 10 -23.66 -25.45 -2.98
C ILE A 10 -24.05 -26.93 -3.05
N ARG A 11 -24.72 -27.36 -4.12
CA ARG A 11 -25.12 -28.77 -4.30
C ARG A 11 -23.91 -29.69 -4.38
N ASP A 12 -22.85 -29.25 -5.07
CA ASP A 12 -21.63 -30.03 -5.21
C ASP A 12 -20.85 -30.10 -3.89
N ILE A 13 -20.83 -29.01 -3.10
CA ILE A 13 -20.33 -29.03 -1.71
C ILE A 13 -21.10 -30.05 -0.87
N SER A 14 -22.43 -30.02 -0.89
CA SER A 14 -23.24 -30.96 -0.10
C SER A 14 -22.94 -32.43 -0.46
N ARG A 15 -22.77 -32.74 -1.74
CA ARG A 15 -22.40 -34.09 -2.20
C ARG A 15 -21.03 -34.51 -1.68
N ASN A 16 -20.05 -33.62 -1.72
CA ASN A 16 -18.70 -33.92 -1.24
C ASN A 16 -18.65 -34.05 0.28
N VAL A 17 -19.43 -33.26 1.02
CA VAL A 17 -19.58 -33.40 2.48
C VAL A 17 -20.20 -34.75 2.86
N THR A 18 -21.22 -35.22 2.14
CA THR A 18 -21.78 -36.56 2.37
C THR A 18 -20.73 -37.65 2.20
N LYS A 19 -19.90 -37.58 1.14
CA LYS A 19 -18.82 -38.56 0.92
C LYS A 19 -17.78 -38.57 2.05
N VAL A 20 -17.47 -37.41 2.64
CA VAL A 20 -16.56 -37.33 3.80
C VAL A 20 -17.20 -38.02 5.01
N HIS A 21 -18.51 -37.82 5.21
CA HIS A 21 -19.26 -38.39 6.33
C HIS A 21 -19.46 -39.91 6.23
N ASP A 22 -19.49 -40.46 5.01
CA ASP A 22 -19.66 -41.90 4.78
C ASP A 22 -18.50 -42.73 5.36
N GLY A 23 -17.34 -42.11 5.68
CA GLY A 23 -16.25 -42.71 6.48
C GLY A 23 -15.56 -43.93 5.87
N SER A 24 -16.04 -44.42 4.72
CA SER A 24 -15.56 -45.63 4.04
C SER A 24 -14.39 -45.36 3.08
N LEU A 25 -13.96 -44.10 2.94
CA LEU A 25 -12.91 -43.70 1.99
C LEU A 25 -11.53 -43.72 2.67
N PRO A 26 -10.46 -44.10 1.94
CA PRO A 26 -9.11 -43.97 2.43
C PRO A 26 -8.74 -42.51 2.71
N GLU A 27 -7.89 -42.29 3.71
CA GLU A 27 -7.46 -40.97 4.18
C GLU A 27 -6.98 -40.03 3.06
N ASN A 28 -6.27 -40.57 2.05
CA ASN A 28 -5.81 -39.77 0.91
C ASN A 28 -6.98 -39.18 0.11
N GLN A 29 -8.05 -39.95 -0.10
CA GLN A 29 -9.23 -39.46 -0.81
C GLN A 29 -10.02 -38.45 0.02
N ILE A 30 -10.03 -38.59 1.35
CA ILE A 30 -10.64 -37.60 2.25
C ILE A 30 -9.92 -36.25 2.09
N ARG A 31 -8.59 -36.25 1.95
CA ARG A 31 -7.81 -35.04 1.67
C ARG A 31 -8.16 -34.41 0.33
N ASP A 32 -8.20 -35.21 -0.73
CA ASP A 32 -8.56 -34.72 -2.07
C ASP A 32 -9.97 -34.10 -2.07
N ILE A 33 -10.93 -34.75 -1.39
CA ILE A 33 -12.30 -34.25 -1.26
C ILE A 33 -12.34 -32.97 -0.42
N ASN A 34 -11.54 -32.87 0.64
CA ASN A 34 -11.43 -31.65 1.44
C ASN A 34 -10.83 -30.48 0.63
N ASP A 35 -9.84 -30.74 -0.21
CA ASP A 35 -9.27 -29.73 -1.12
C ASP A 35 -10.30 -29.30 -2.18
N GLU A 36 -11.09 -30.24 -2.69
CA GLU A 36 -12.20 -29.95 -3.60
C GLU A 36 -13.28 -29.10 -2.92
N ILE A 37 -13.68 -29.43 -1.69
CA ILE A 37 -14.62 -28.62 -0.88
C ILE A 37 -14.06 -27.21 -0.66
N ASN A 38 -12.79 -27.08 -0.31
CA ASN A 38 -12.13 -25.79 -0.13
C ASN A 38 -12.13 -24.96 -1.41
N LYS A 39 -11.91 -25.58 -2.57
CA LYS A 39 -12.00 -24.91 -3.88
C LYS A 39 -13.42 -24.44 -4.17
N LEU A 40 -14.42 -25.29 -3.98
CA LEU A 40 -15.83 -24.96 -4.20
C LEU A 40 -16.30 -23.83 -3.25
N LEU A 41 -15.84 -23.79 -2.00
CA LEU A 41 -16.16 -22.72 -1.06
C LEU A 41 -15.61 -21.35 -1.52
N ARG A 42 -14.42 -21.32 -2.14
CA ARG A 42 -13.85 -20.10 -2.72
C ARG A 42 -14.66 -19.64 -3.93
N GLU A 43 -15.01 -20.57 -4.82
CA GLU A 43 -15.85 -20.30 -5.98
C GLU A 43 -17.23 -19.78 -5.56
N LYS A 44 -17.86 -20.38 -4.53
CA LYS A 44 -19.10 -19.85 -3.92
C LYS A 44 -18.92 -18.39 -3.50
N GLY A 45 -17.83 -18.07 -2.81
CA GLY A 45 -17.51 -16.71 -2.39
C GLY A 45 -17.36 -15.75 -3.57
N HIS A 46 -16.68 -16.14 -4.64
CA HIS A 46 -16.57 -15.34 -5.87
C HIS A 46 -17.93 -15.08 -6.51
N TRP A 47 -18.80 -16.09 -6.58
CA TRP A 47 -20.16 -15.91 -7.10
C TRP A 47 -21.01 -15.01 -6.19
N GLU A 48 -20.87 -15.10 -4.87
CA GLU A 48 -21.58 -14.23 -3.92
C GLU A 48 -21.14 -12.76 -4.05
N THR A 49 -19.84 -12.50 -4.18
CA THR A 49 -19.32 -11.16 -4.48
C THR A 49 -19.83 -10.65 -5.82
N ARG A 50 -19.83 -11.49 -6.86
CA ARG A 50 -20.32 -11.09 -8.18
C ARG A 50 -21.82 -10.77 -8.16
N ILE A 51 -22.62 -11.52 -7.41
CA ILE A 51 -24.06 -11.22 -7.26
C ILE A 51 -24.25 -9.87 -6.57
N LYS A 52 -23.45 -9.57 -5.53
CA LYS A 52 -23.47 -8.28 -4.86
C LYS A 52 -23.10 -7.12 -5.79
N GLU A 53 -22.04 -7.26 -6.58
CA GLU A 53 -21.63 -6.26 -7.58
C GLU A 53 -22.72 -5.97 -8.61
N LEU A 54 -23.49 -7.00 -8.98
CA LEU A 54 -24.62 -6.88 -9.89
C LEU A 54 -25.89 -6.31 -9.22
N GLY A 55 -25.80 -5.83 -7.98
CA GLY A 55 -26.92 -5.26 -7.22
C GLY A 55 -27.88 -6.29 -6.64
N GLY A 56 -27.48 -7.57 -6.59
CA GLY A 56 -28.28 -8.64 -6.01
C GLY A 56 -28.15 -8.76 -4.48
N THR A 57 -28.82 -9.75 -3.91
CA THR A 57 -28.87 -10.01 -2.46
C THR A 57 -27.49 -10.26 -1.87
N ASP A 58 -27.21 -9.62 -0.74
CA ASP A 58 -25.93 -9.75 -0.01
C ASP A 58 -25.92 -11.06 0.80
N TYR A 59 -25.54 -12.16 0.15
CA TYR A 59 -25.55 -13.51 0.74
C TYR A 59 -24.54 -13.67 1.89
N PHE A 60 -23.51 -12.81 2.00
CA PHE A 60 -22.61 -12.77 3.15
C PHE A 60 -23.31 -12.33 4.44
N LYS A 61 -24.32 -11.46 4.34
CA LYS A 61 -25.11 -10.98 5.47
C LYS A 61 -26.36 -11.84 5.72
N THR A 62 -26.93 -12.37 4.64
CA THR A 62 -28.21 -13.08 4.65
C THR A 62 -28.04 -14.60 4.84
N GLY A 63 -26.85 -15.14 4.54
CA GLY A 63 -26.57 -16.57 4.72
C GLY A 63 -26.59 -16.96 6.19
N PRO A 64 -26.89 -18.25 6.51
CA PRO A 64 -26.70 -18.75 7.86
C PRO A 64 -25.25 -18.47 8.26
N LYS A 65 -25.06 -17.60 9.26
CA LYS A 65 -23.77 -17.44 9.91
C LYS A 65 -23.38 -18.84 10.35
N MET A 66 -22.23 -19.34 9.89
CA MET A 66 -21.72 -20.64 10.30
C MET A 66 -21.37 -20.54 11.80
N LEU A 67 -22.39 -20.72 12.64
CA LEU A 67 -22.22 -21.09 14.03
C LEU A 67 -21.83 -22.57 14.02
N ASP A 68 -20.74 -22.88 14.71
CA ASP A 68 -20.34 -24.25 14.98
C ASP A 68 -21.45 -24.98 15.78
N GLU A 69 -21.44 -26.31 15.81
CA GLU A 69 -22.40 -27.11 16.62
C GLU A 69 -22.33 -26.78 18.13
N GLU A 70 -21.28 -26.07 18.56
CA GLU A 70 -21.07 -25.56 19.92
C GLU A 70 -21.42 -24.06 20.10
N GLY A 71 -22.05 -23.42 19.11
CA GLY A 71 -22.49 -22.02 19.21
C GLY A 71 -21.36 -20.98 19.23
N LYS A 72 -20.13 -21.39 18.88
CA LYS A 72 -18.95 -20.52 18.81
C LYS A 72 -18.80 -19.95 17.40
N GLU A 73 -18.61 -18.63 17.31
CA GLU A 73 -18.39 -17.94 16.03
C GLU A 73 -17.08 -18.43 15.41
N ILE A 74 -17.16 -19.04 14.22
CA ILE A 74 -15.98 -19.46 13.47
C ILE A 74 -15.23 -18.19 13.01
N PRO A 75 -14.04 -17.90 13.56
CA PRO A 75 -13.27 -16.74 13.15
C PRO A 75 -12.68 -17.04 11.78
N GLY A 76 -13.31 -16.47 10.75
CA GLY A 76 -13.17 -16.80 9.32
C GLY A 76 -11.81 -16.56 8.65
N ASN A 77 -10.70 -16.85 9.34
CA ASN A 77 -9.36 -16.90 8.76
C ASN A 77 -8.36 -17.76 9.59
N ARG A 78 -8.80 -18.49 10.62
CA ARG A 78 -7.88 -19.28 11.48
C ARG A 78 -7.68 -20.73 11.04
N GLY A 79 -8.59 -21.31 10.25
CA GLY A 79 -8.54 -22.72 9.88
C GLY A 79 -7.26 -23.15 9.14
N TYR A 80 -6.62 -22.26 8.35
CA TYR A 80 -5.37 -22.59 7.65
C TYR A 80 -4.13 -22.57 8.56
N LYS A 81 -4.21 -22.02 9.77
CA LYS A 81 -3.05 -21.90 10.67
C LYS A 81 -2.81 -23.15 11.52
N ASP A 82 -3.82 -24.00 11.63
CA ASP A 82 -3.84 -25.14 12.54
C ASP A 82 -3.64 -26.48 11.81
N LEU A 83 -3.33 -26.46 10.49
CA LEU A 83 -2.88 -27.66 9.80
C LEU A 83 -1.45 -28.04 10.25
N PRO A 84 -1.21 -29.33 10.58
CA PRO A 84 0.15 -29.84 10.80
C PRO A 84 1.02 -29.52 9.59
N GLY A 85 2.04 -28.68 9.74
CA GLY A 85 2.94 -28.21 8.66
C GLY A 85 2.78 -26.73 8.27
N VAL A 86 1.55 -26.20 8.20
CA VAL A 86 1.34 -24.75 7.92
C VAL A 86 1.63 -23.91 9.16
N ARG A 87 1.37 -24.47 10.35
CA ARG A 87 1.73 -23.86 11.63
C ARG A 87 3.23 -23.58 11.74
N GLU A 88 4.07 -24.49 11.28
CA GLU A 88 5.54 -24.37 11.35
C GLU A 88 6.05 -23.23 10.44
N LEU A 89 5.47 -23.08 9.25
CA LEU A 89 5.80 -22.01 8.32
C LEU A 89 5.30 -20.63 8.79
N LEU A 90 4.24 -20.59 9.61
CA LEU A 90 3.74 -19.35 10.20
C LEU A 90 4.48 -18.92 11.48
N ILE A 91 5.04 -19.89 12.22
CA ILE A 91 5.90 -19.63 13.38
C ILE A 91 7.24 -19.03 12.92
N ARG A 92 7.69 -19.33 11.69
CA ARG A 92 8.81 -18.61 11.08
C ARG A 92 8.38 -17.16 10.85
N GLU A 93 8.63 -16.32 11.84
CA GLU A 93 8.27 -14.92 11.85
C GLU A 93 8.75 -14.27 10.56
N LYS A 94 7.80 -13.72 9.78
CA LYS A 94 8.16 -12.84 8.67
C LYS A 94 9.04 -11.74 9.27
N PRO A 95 10.27 -11.54 8.77
CA PRO A 95 11.15 -10.52 9.34
C PRO A 95 10.40 -9.19 9.32
N VAL A 96 10.18 -8.63 10.51
CA VAL A 96 9.49 -7.36 10.66
C VAL A 96 10.25 -6.35 9.81
N LYS A 97 9.60 -5.76 8.81
CA LYS A 97 10.21 -4.68 8.02
C LYS A 97 10.56 -3.57 9.00
N LYS A 98 11.85 -3.44 9.35
CA LYS A 98 12.32 -2.39 10.27
C LYS A 98 11.95 -1.05 9.64
N LYS A 99 11.16 -0.24 10.36
CA LYS A 99 10.90 1.14 9.94
C LYS A 99 12.25 1.85 9.91
N LYS A 100 12.54 2.60 8.84
CA LYS A 100 13.76 3.40 8.75
C LYS A 100 13.81 4.32 9.97
N THR A 101 14.90 4.26 10.72
CA THR A 101 15.08 5.12 11.90
C THR A 101 15.40 6.54 11.44
N ARG A 102 15.20 7.52 12.32
CA ARG A 102 15.56 8.91 12.02
C ARG A 102 17.04 9.04 11.63
N PHE A 103 17.91 8.26 12.26
CA PHE A 103 19.32 8.13 11.90
C PHE A 103 19.54 7.60 10.47
N ASP A 104 18.80 6.57 10.04
CA ASP A 104 18.89 6.06 8.66
C ASP A 104 18.46 7.07 7.59
N LEU A 105 17.58 8.01 7.95
CA LEU A 105 17.18 9.10 7.06
C LEU A 105 18.28 10.16 6.96
N TYR A 106 18.91 10.52 8.08
CA TYR A 106 19.96 11.55 8.11
C TYR A 106 21.34 11.06 7.65
N LYS A 107 21.55 9.74 7.55
CA LYS A 107 22.85 9.16 7.18
C LYS A 107 23.39 9.65 5.83
N ASN A 108 22.52 10.01 4.90
CA ASN A 108 22.88 10.45 3.55
C ASN A 108 22.68 11.96 3.34
N ILE A 109 22.42 12.72 4.41
CA ILE A 109 22.28 14.18 4.35
C ILE A 109 23.65 14.75 4.74
N ASP A 110 24.40 15.17 3.74
CA ASP A 110 25.75 15.73 3.90
C ASP A 110 25.72 17.28 3.90
N SER A 111 26.86 17.93 4.15
CA SER A 111 27.01 19.39 4.04
C SER A 111 26.49 19.95 2.71
N ASP A 112 26.64 19.16 1.66
CA ASP A 112 26.25 19.49 0.29
C ASP A 112 24.72 19.62 0.16
N TYR A 113 23.94 18.94 1.00
CA TYR A 113 22.48 19.09 1.04
C TYR A 113 22.06 20.48 1.54
N TYR A 114 22.88 21.10 2.37
CA TYR A 114 22.64 22.44 2.92
C TYR A 114 23.36 23.55 2.14
N GLY A 115 23.96 23.23 0.99
CA GLY A 115 24.57 24.22 0.11
C GLY A 115 25.87 24.85 0.65
N TYR A 116 26.51 24.25 1.66
CA TYR A 116 27.78 24.76 2.23
C TYR A 116 28.95 24.75 1.24
N ARG A 117 28.79 24.15 0.06
CA ARG A 117 29.77 24.14 -1.03
C ARG A 117 29.30 24.88 -2.28
N ASP A 118 28.09 25.44 -2.25
CA ASP A 118 27.54 26.26 -3.33
C ASP A 118 28.06 27.70 -3.26
N GLU A 119 28.73 28.08 -2.16
CA GLU A 119 29.53 29.30 -2.10
C GLU A 119 30.76 29.13 -3.00
N ASP A 120 30.66 29.70 -4.20
CA ASP A 120 31.72 29.76 -5.20
C ASP A 120 32.97 30.47 -4.62
N PRO A 121 34.06 29.73 -4.31
CA PRO A 121 35.23 30.29 -3.64
C PRO A 121 35.95 31.36 -4.48
N GLU A 122 35.76 31.34 -5.79
CA GLU A 122 36.43 32.21 -6.76
C GLU A 122 35.52 33.37 -7.23
N GLY A 123 34.25 33.36 -6.81
CA GLY A 123 33.24 34.37 -7.12
C GLY A 123 32.98 34.54 -8.62
N GLU A 124 33.07 33.45 -9.38
CA GLU A 124 32.78 33.40 -10.81
C GLU A 124 31.31 33.76 -11.09
N LEU A 125 30.38 33.30 -10.25
CA LEU A 125 28.96 33.65 -10.34
C LEU A 125 28.72 35.16 -10.23
N LEU A 126 29.34 35.82 -9.23
CA LEU A 126 29.24 37.28 -9.06
C LEU A 126 29.79 38.04 -10.26
N LYS A 127 30.96 37.64 -10.79
CA LYS A 127 31.56 38.26 -11.98
C LYS A 127 30.66 38.14 -13.19
N TYR A 128 30.00 37.00 -13.35
CA TYR A 128 29.05 36.76 -14.43
C TYR A 128 27.80 37.64 -14.29
N GLU A 129 27.23 37.74 -13.08
CA GLU A 129 26.09 38.61 -12.78
C GLU A 129 26.40 40.08 -13.08
N ASP A 130 27.58 40.57 -12.68
CA ASP A 130 28.05 41.92 -12.98
C ASP A 130 28.17 42.17 -14.49
N MET A 131 28.73 41.22 -15.25
CA MET A 131 28.84 41.33 -16.71
C MET A 131 27.46 41.38 -17.39
N ILE A 132 26.51 40.56 -16.93
CA ILE A 132 25.15 40.55 -17.48
C ILE A 132 24.43 41.85 -17.14
N SER A 133 24.52 42.31 -15.89
CA SER A 133 23.96 43.58 -15.43
C SER A 133 24.45 44.76 -16.28
N GLN A 134 25.77 44.85 -16.53
CA GLN A 134 26.35 45.90 -17.36
C GLN A 134 25.82 45.86 -18.81
N LYS A 135 25.74 44.67 -19.42
CA LYS A 135 25.15 44.53 -20.76
C LYS A 135 23.69 44.93 -20.80
N GLN A 136 22.94 44.63 -19.75
CA GLN A 136 21.52 44.94 -19.68
C GLN A 136 21.29 46.45 -19.49
N ILE A 137 22.12 47.11 -18.67
CA ILE A 137 22.17 48.57 -18.56
C ILE A 137 22.51 49.21 -19.91
N GLU A 138 23.50 48.69 -20.62
CA GLU A 138 23.89 49.21 -21.95
C GLU A 138 22.77 49.02 -22.99
N GLN A 139 22.08 47.87 -22.98
CA GLN A 139 20.92 47.64 -23.83
C GLN A 139 19.77 48.60 -23.52
N LEU A 140 19.49 48.87 -22.24
CA LEU A 140 18.47 49.82 -21.80
C LEU A 140 18.83 51.27 -22.13
N GLN A 141 20.10 51.64 -22.00
CA GLN A 141 20.60 52.95 -22.41
C GLN A 141 20.50 53.14 -23.93
N ASN A 142 20.80 52.08 -24.69
CA ASN A 142 20.67 52.08 -26.15
C ASN A 142 19.21 52.06 -26.62
N SER A 143 18.28 51.46 -25.87
CA SER A 143 16.86 51.43 -26.22
C SER A 143 16.09 52.71 -25.83
N ASN A 144 16.67 53.58 -24.99
CA ASN A 144 16.10 54.88 -24.58
C ASN A 144 14.62 54.80 -24.13
N ASP A 145 14.23 53.67 -23.55
CA ASP A 145 12.91 53.43 -22.99
C ASP A 145 13.08 53.00 -21.52
N LEU A 146 12.98 54.00 -20.63
CA LEU A 146 12.95 53.83 -19.18
C LEU A 146 11.52 53.43 -18.77
N THR A 147 11.16 52.17 -19.01
CA THR A 147 10.05 51.54 -18.28
C THR A 147 10.59 50.40 -17.43
N LEU A 148 10.93 50.74 -16.19
CA LEU A 148 11.06 49.79 -15.09
C LEU A 148 9.67 49.18 -14.84
N SER A 149 9.41 47.99 -15.39
CA SER A 149 8.34 47.15 -14.87
C SER A 149 8.91 46.30 -13.74
N ASP A 150 8.66 46.72 -12.49
CA ASP A 150 8.79 45.85 -11.33
C ASP A 150 7.85 44.65 -11.53
N SER A 151 8.41 43.52 -11.92
CA SER A 151 7.78 42.22 -11.64
C SER A 151 8.39 41.70 -10.34
N GLU A 152 7.57 41.82 -9.30
CA GLU A 152 7.75 41.46 -7.89
C GLU A 152 8.80 40.35 -7.61
N PRO A 153 9.69 40.57 -6.61
CA PRO A 153 10.52 39.50 -6.09
C PRO A 153 9.67 38.59 -5.20
N SER A 154 9.58 37.30 -5.55
CA SER A 154 8.95 36.30 -4.68
C SER A 154 9.73 36.22 -3.38
N GLY A 155 9.11 36.70 -2.29
CA GLY A 155 9.71 36.82 -0.98
C GLY A 155 10.24 35.49 -0.44
N TYR A 156 11.52 35.49 -0.07
CA TYR A 156 12.08 34.55 0.89
C TYR A 156 12.40 35.31 2.17
N SER A 157 11.57 35.08 3.18
CA SER A 157 11.74 35.61 4.54
C SER A 157 12.85 34.84 5.24
N SER A 158 14.03 35.45 5.39
CA SER A 158 15.03 34.99 6.35
C SER A 158 14.72 35.65 7.70
N SER A 159 14.08 34.92 8.60
CA SER A 159 13.92 35.33 9.99
C SER A 159 15.23 35.06 10.72
N GLU A 160 15.97 36.13 10.93
CA GLU A 160 17.04 36.24 11.90
C GLU A 160 16.46 36.04 13.31
N SER A 161 17.00 35.10 14.07
CA SER A 161 16.80 35.03 15.51
C SER A 161 18.14 34.77 16.15
N GLU A 162 18.76 35.87 16.58
CA GLU A 162 19.67 35.91 17.72
C GLU A 162 19.00 35.22 18.93
N SER A 163 19.75 34.40 19.65
CA SER A 163 19.49 34.17 21.06
C SER A 163 20.81 33.97 21.79
N GLU A 164 20.98 34.83 22.79
CA GLU A 164 22.12 35.07 23.66
C GLU A 164 22.60 33.86 24.46
N LEU A 165 23.81 34.07 25.00
CA LEU A 165 24.53 33.31 26.02
C LEU A 165 23.71 33.08 27.30
N ASP A 166 23.73 31.84 27.81
CA ASP A 166 24.18 31.49 29.17
C ASP A 166 24.46 29.97 29.28
#